data_AF-A0A183I382-F1
#
_entry.id   AF-A0A183I382-F1
#
_cell.length_a   1.000
_cell.length_b   1.000
_cell.length_c   1.000
_cell.angle_alpha   90.00
_cell.angle_beta   90.00
_cell.angle_gamma   90.00
#
_symmetry.space_group_name_H-M   'P 1'
#
loop_
_entity.id
_entity.type
_entity.pdbx_description
1 polymer ?
#
loop_
_entity_poly.entity_id
_entity_poly.type
_entity_poly.pdbx_seq_one_letter_code
_entity_poly.pdbx_strand_id
1 'polypeptide(L)'
;MLYMNDELRNKLFKGEGNLGYDLAALILQIGRDHGIPPYIVWREYCGGSKIQSFDDLMDDLIGGIELIKELSNVYKTTKEGDRYWYENELASSGFTEEQLIEIRKTTMARILCNNVEHFDMLQPRIFELENNYDNYPINCNETLRLDMDLNKWHDELPKLNVPLTEAAIEEAIEIAMQEIKQRRKRERQIIRKNQSFFKSGDPLLSYGKMMRAKHEAIAIARVSDVFLQVTKNIMSKFISRIEPFLGPGGSVEKCLLKNLPCDDSTPYRTMSGWCNNLRNPHFANAFGPLIHLLPPAYDDGIDTPRSKSVTGELLPSARVISNTIHFDLPINHQKYSGMIMQFGQILDHEVTHSPIERGPDDEILNCTRCDSHETLSVHCMPLPIPSNDPFFPTHDESGERRCLPFTRSLLGQLNLGYRNQINQLTAYLDGSVIYGSTECEAKELRAFVGGRLNSTNLGVFNSEALPQGDQEQDCRSSPKFMCFVAGDERNSHQPALTSMHNIFLREHNRIARKLEERNPSWNDERIFQETRRIVGAEFAHIAYNEYLPLLLGKELMHKYDLNTLKIGYYQGKLLNSSHAANIITLRIFN
;
A
#
# COMPACT_ATOMS: atom_id res chain seq x y z
N MET A 1 21.75 -19.00 -11.76
CA MET A 1 21.40 -19.72 -10.51
C MET A 1 21.37 -18.72 -9.36
N LEU A 2 20.28 -18.66 -8.59
CA LEU A 2 20.09 -17.73 -7.47
C LEU A 2 20.59 -18.39 -6.18
N TYR A 3 21.64 -17.84 -5.58
CA TYR A 3 22.19 -18.33 -4.32
C TYR A 3 21.46 -17.67 -3.14
N MET A 4 21.20 -18.43 -2.08
CA MET A 4 20.61 -17.91 -0.86
C MET A 4 21.45 -18.33 0.35
N ASN A 5 21.77 -17.36 1.21
CA ASN A 5 22.57 -17.62 2.39
C ASN A 5 21.80 -18.48 3.42
N ASP A 6 22.52 -19.31 4.17
CA ASP A 6 21.94 -20.21 5.16
C ASP A 6 21.20 -19.50 6.31
N GLU A 7 21.49 -18.24 6.58
CA GLU A 7 20.71 -17.44 7.53
C GLU A 7 19.25 -17.26 7.05
N LEU A 8 19.00 -17.12 5.75
CA LEU A 8 17.64 -17.05 5.18
C LEU A 8 17.05 -18.43 4.88
N ARG A 9 17.89 -19.40 4.50
CA ARG A 9 17.45 -20.75 4.13
C ARG A 9 17.17 -21.67 5.32
N ASN A 10 17.79 -21.42 6.48
CA ASN A 10 17.71 -22.32 7.63
C ASN A 10 17.32 -21.63 8.95
N LYS A 11 17.50 -20.30 9.03
CA LYS A 11 17.42 -19.56 10.30
C LYS A 11 16.53 -18.32 10.22
N LEU A 12 15.70 -18.20 9.18
CA LEU A 12 14.71 -17.12 9.12
C LEU A 12 13.79 -17.23 10.36
N PHE A 13 13.57 -16.13 11.08
CA PHE A 13 12.81 -16.11 12.34
C PHE A 13 13.29 -17.08 13.42
N LYS A 14 14.55 -17.53 13.37
CA LYS A 14 15.14 -18.36 14.42
C LYS A 14 14.97 -17.64 15.77
N GLY A 15 14.34 -18.28 16.75
CA GLY A 15 14.24 -17.77 18.12
C GLY A 15 15.51 -18.05 18.94
N GLU A 16 15.34 -18.43 20.20
CA GLU A 16 16.45 -18.91 21.05
C GLU A 16 16.95 -20.31 20.64
N GLY A 17 16.08 -21.13 20.04
CA GLY A 17 16.41 -22.45 19.52
C GLY A 17 17.27 -22.40 18.25
N ASN A 18 17.80 -23.54 17.81
CA ASN A 18 18.71 -23.61 16.65
C ASN A 18 18.03 -23.70 15.28
N LEU A 19 16.71 -23.86 15.24
CA LEU A 19 15.94 -24.04 14.01
C LEU A 19 15.15 -22.77 13.71
N GLY A 20 15.07 -22.39 12.43
CA GLY A 20 14.18 -21.34 11.94
C GLY A 20 13.35 -21.86 10.76
N TYR A 21 13.00 -20.94 9.87
CA TYR A 21 12.32 -21.20 8.62
C TYR A 21 13.28 -21.16 7.44
N ASP A 22 12.83 -21.73 6.32
CA ASP A 22 13.49 -21.68 5.02
C ASP A 22 12.72 -20.73 4.10
N LEU A 23 13.29 -19.54 3.86
CA LEU A 23 12.65 -18.53 3.02
C LEU A 23 12.38 -19.03 1.60
N ALA A 24 13.34 -19.71 0.97
CA ALA A 24 13.17 -20.22 -0.39
C ALA A 24 12.09 -21.31 -0.46
N ALA A 25 12.04 -22.21 0.53
CA ALA A 25 10.99 -23.22 0.60
C ALA A 25 9.62 -22.59 0.86
N LEU A 26 9.53 -21.56 1.72
CA LEU A 26 8.28 -20.81 1.96
C LEU A 26 7.78 -20.15 0.66
N ILE A 27 8.64 -19.42 -0.05
CA ILE A 27 8.35 -18.77 -1.35
C ILE A 27 7.81 -19.78 -2.37
N LEU A 28 8.51 -20.91 -2.55
CA LEU A 28 8.04 -21.98 -3.44
C LEU A 28 6.69 -22.55 -3.01
N GLN A 29 6.45 -22.66 -1.71
CA GLN A 29 5.21 -23.19 -1.15
C GLN A 29 4.04 -22.19 -1.29
N ILE A 30 4.29 -20.88 -1.10
CA ILE A 30 3.35 -19.80 -1.45
C ILE A 30 2.99 -19.91 -2.93
N GLY A 31 3.97 -20.13 -3.80
CA GLY A 31 3.73 -20.35 -5.23
C GLY A 31 2.77 -21.50 -5.53
N ARG A 32 2.83 -22.60 -4.76
CA ARG A 32 1.90 -23.74 -4.89
C ARG A 32 0.50 -23.42 -4.35
N ASP A 33 0.41 -22.74 -3.22
CA ASP A 33 -0.88 -22.30 -2.63
C ASP A 33 -1.60 -21.27 -3.50
N HIS A 34 -0.82 -20.39 -4.13
CA HIS A 34 -1.30 -19.40 -5.06
C HIS A 34 -1.60 -20.04 -6.44
N GLY A 35 -1.19 -21.28 -6.71
CA GLY A 35 -1.37 -21.89 -8.03
C GLY A 35 -0.60 -21.15 -9.12
N ILE A 36 0.60 -20.63 -8.82
CA ILE A 36 1.48 -20.00 -9.81
C ILE A 36 1.91 -21.07 -10.83
N PRO A 37 1.71 -20.84 -12.15
CA PRO A 37 2.18 -21.77 -13.18
C PRO A 37 3.70 -21.98 -13.12
N PRO A 38 4.22 -23.16 -13.53
CA PRO A 38 5.65 -23.41 -13.51
C PRO A 38 6.39 -22.48 -14.47
N TYR A 39 7.67 -22.24 -14.20
CA TYR A 39 8.55 -21.38 -15.01
C TYR A 39 8.46 -21.67 -16.52
N ILE A 40 8.38 -22.94 -16.93
CA ILE A 40 8.28 -23.33 -18.35
C ILE A 40 7.03 -22.75 -19.06
N VAL A 41 5.92 -22.59 -18.34
CA VAL A 41 4.68 -22.01 -18.86
C VAL A 41 4.80 -20.50 -18.94
N TRP A 42 5.37 -19.88 -17.91
CA TRP A 42 5.69 -18.44 -17.91
C TRP A 42 6.63 -18.07 -19.05
N ARG A 43 7.68 -18.87 -19.26
CA ARG A 43 8.64 -18.66 -20.35
C ARG A 43 7.95 -18.63 -21.71
N GLU A 44 7.09 -19.62 -21.99
CA GLU A 44 6.35 -19.69 -23.25
C GLU A 44 5.38 -18.51 -23.40
N TYR A 45 4.66 -18.13 -22.33
CA TYR A 45 3.78 -16.97 -22.31
C TYR A 45 4.52 -15.66 -22.63
N CYS A 46 5.72 -15.49 -22.07
CA CYS A 46 6.55 -14.32 -22.31
C CYS A 46 7.23 -14.33 -23.70
N GLY A 47 7.03 -15.37 -24.53
CA GLY A 47 7.60 -15.47 -25.88
C GLY A 47 8.96 -16.17 -25.97
N GLY A 48 9.42 -16.78 -24.88
CA GLY A 48 10.54 -17.72 -24.91
C GLY A 48 10.16 -19.01 -25.65
N SER A 49 11.16 -19.80 -26.06
CA SER A 49 10.90 -21.08 -26.75
C SER A 49 10.19 -22.09 -25.82
N LYS A 50 9.85 -23.28 -26.33
CA LYS A 50 9.35 -24.36 -25.49
C LYS A 50 10.52 -25.19 -24.96
N ILE A 51 10.58 -25.39 -23.64
CA ILE A 51 11.55 -26.30 -23.00
C ILE A 51 11.02 -27.73 -23.14
N GLN A 52 11.80 -28.61 -23.75
CA GLN A 52 11.47 -30.04 -23.91
C GLN A 52 12.44 -30.93 -23.13
N SER A 53 13.62 -30.43 -22.78
CA SER A 53 14.67 -31.14 -22.06
C SER A 53 15.43 -30.22 -21.09
N PHE A 54 16.22 -30.80 -20.18
CA PHE A 54 17.11 -30.02 -19.31
C PHE A 54 18.24 -29.35 -20.08
N ASP A 55 18.62 -29.85 -21.26
CA ASP A 55 19.64 -29.23 -22.10
C ASP A 55 19.15 -27.87 -22.62
N ASP A 56 17.83 -27.73 -22.87
CA ASP A 56 17.22 -26.44 -23.25
C ASP A 56 17.28 -25.39 -22.11
N LEU A 57 17.52 -25.81 -20.86
CA LEU A 57 17.69 -24.93 -19.71
C LEU A 57 19.15 -24.46 -19.53
N MET A 58 20.12 -25.11 -20.16
CA MET A 58 21.54 -24.80 -19.96
C MET A 58 21.95 -23.44 -20.54
N ASP A 59 21.31 -22.99 -21.62
CA ASP A 59 21.51 -21.66 -22.21
C ASP A 59 20.71 -20.55 -21.48
N ASP A 60 19.70 -20.92 -20.68
CA ASP A 60 18.70 -20.03 -20.08
C ASP A 60 18.87 -19.76 -18.58
N LEU A 61 19.66 -20.58 -17.88
CA LEU A 61 19.89 -20.48 -16.43
C LEU A 61 20.56 -19.16 -15.99
N ILE A 62 20.89 -18.29 -16.95
CA ILE A 62 21.34 -16.91 -16.79
C ILE A 62 20.71 -16.05 -17.90
N GLY A 63 19.41 -15.76 -17.81
CA GLY A 63 18.79 -14.91 -18.84
C GLY A 63 17.31 -14.63 -18.62
N GLY A 64 16.95 -14.08 -17.46
CA GLY A 64 15.59 -13.67 -17.12
C GLY A 64 14.97 -12.59 -18.02
N ILE A 65 15.46 -12.36 -19.24
CA ILE A 65 15.00 -11.33 -20.18
C ILE A 65 13.47 -11.38 -20.34
N GLU A 66 12.88 -12.57 -20.43
CA GLU A 66 11.44 -12.73 -20.61
C GLU A 66 10.61 -12.39 -19.36
N LEU A 67 11.10 -12.76 -18.17
CA LEU A 67 10.49 -12.34 -16.89
C LEU A 67 10.65 -10.82 -16.68
N ILE A 68 11.82 -10.29 -17.03
CA ILE A 68 12.15 -8.87 -16.92
C ILE A 68 11.30 -8.06 -17.92
N LYS A 69 10.96 -8.60 -19.10
CA LYS A 69 10.00 -7.98 -20.04
C LYS A 69 8.60 -7.86 -19.43
N GLU A 70 8.08 -8.93 -18.83
CA GLU A 70 6.79 -8.85 -18.15
C GLU A 70 6.90 -7.87 -16.99
N LEU A 71 7.88 -7.99 -16.09
CA LEU A 71 8.12 -7.01 -15.02
C LEU A 71 8.20 -5.56 -15.53
N SER A 72 8.81 -5.33 -16.69
CA SER A 72 8.84 -4.00 -17.31
C SER A 72 7.45 -3.53 -17.75
N ASN A 73 6.61 -4.43 -18.26
CA ASN A 73 5.22 -4.15 -18.60
C ASN A 73 4.38 -3.81 -17.36
N VAL A 74 4.73 -4.39 -16.20
CA VAL A 74 4.06 -4.17 -14.91
C VAL A 74 4.29 -2.77 -14.42
N TYR A 75 5.56 -2.37 -14.32
CA TYR A 75 5.91 -1.01 -13.93
C TYR A 75 5.38 0.01 -14.94
N LYS A 76 5.37 -0.31 -16.23
CA LYS A 76 4.73 0.56 -17.24
C LYS A 76 3.26 0.77 -16.91
N THR A 77 2.60 -0.32 -16.56
CA THR A 77 1.19 -0.33 -16.22
C THR A 77 0.90 0.43 -14.92
N THR A 78 1.73 0.29 -13.90
CA THR A 78 1.69 1.12 -12.67
C THR A 78 1.77 2.61 -13.00
N LYS A 79 2.65 2.99 -13.93
CA LYS A 79 2.81 4.38 -14.39
C LYS A 79 1.62 4.89 -15.21
N GLU A 80 1.11 4.10 -16.16
CA GLU A 80 0.03 4.50 -17.08
C GLU A 80 -1.39 4.40 -16.46
N GLY A 81 -1.57 3.53 -15.46
CA GLY A 81 -2.85 3.26 -14.79
C GLY A 81 -3.13 4.15 -13.58
N ASP A 82 -2.13 4.91 -13.13
CA ASP A 82 -2.20 5.74 -11.94
C ASP A 82 -2.48 7.21 -12.29
N ARG A 83 -3.69 7.68 -11.98
CA ARG A 83 -4.11 9.08 -12.17
C ARG A 83 -3.19 10.06 -11.45
N TYR A 84 -2.63 9.64 -10.33
CA TYR A 84 -1.78 10.47 -9.48
C TYR A 84 -0.28 10.20 -9.70
N TRP A 85 0.10 9.50 -10.78
CA TRP A 85 1.51 9.36 -11.17
C TRP A 85 2.16 10.74 -11.22
N TYR A 86 3.32 10.89 -10.57
CA TYR A 86 3.83 12.23 -10.23
C TYR A 86 4.14 13.09 -11.46
N GLU A 87 4.52 12.50 -12.60
CA GLU A 87 4.81 13.24 -13.84
C GLU A 87 3.57 13.59 -14.69
N ASN A 88 2.35 13.26 -14.25
CA ASN A 88 1.14 13.52 -15.02
C ASN A 88 0.78 15.02 -15.09
N GLU A 89 0.26 15.44 -16.24
CA GLU A 89 -0.24 16.81 -16.51
C GLU A 89 -1.75 16.95 -16.23
N LEU A 90 -2.22 16.40 -15.11
CA LEU A 90 -3.64 16.55 -14.75
C LEU A 90 -3.83 17.83 -13.95
N ALA A 91 -4.65 18.76 -14.44
CA ALA A 91 -4.88 20.04 -13.78
C ALA A 91 -5.35 19.91 -12.32
N SER A 92 -6.05 18.84 -11.96
CA SER A 92 -6.53 18.59 -10.60
C SER A 92 -5.53 17.89 -9.68
N SER A 93 -4.54 17.14 -10.21
CA SER A 93 -3.68 16.26 -9.39
C SER A 93 -2.20 16.23 -9.78
N GLY A 94 -1.80 16.89 -10.85
CA GLY A 94 -0.42 17.01 -11.33
C GLY A 94 0.39 18.05 -10.56
N PHE A 95 1.70 17.83 -10.45
CA PHE A 95 2.61 18.85 -9.93
C PHE A 95 2.87 19.92 -11.00
N THR A 96 3.22 21.14 -10.59
CA THR A 96 3.71 22.14 -11.55
C THR A 96 5.07 21.72 -12.10
N GLU A 97 5.47 22.25 -13.26
CA GLU A 97 6.78 21.91 -13.84
C GLU A 97 7.93 22.30 -12.91
N GLU A 98 7.80 23.42 -12.19
CA GLU A 98 8.77 23.84 -11.18
C GLU A 98 8.85 22.84 -10.02
N GLN A 99 7.71 22.33 -9.53
CA GLN A 99 7.68 21.28 -8.51
C GLN A 99 8.29 19.97 -9.01
N LEU A 100 8.06 19.59 -10.27
CA LEU A 100 8.66 18.40 -10.87
C LEU A 100 10.18 18.48 -10.97
N ILE A 101 10.71 19.66 -11.33
CA ILE A 101 12.16 19.90 -11.34
C ILE A 101 12.76 19.66 -9.96
N GLU A 102 12.05 20.08 -8.91
CA GLU A 102 12.47 19.86 -7.53
C GLU A 102 12.35 18.39 -7.09
N ILE A 103 11.28 17.67 -7.43
CA ILE A 103 11.15 16.22 -7.15
C ILE A 103 12.24 15.39 -7.84
N ARG A 104 12.58 15.72 -9.10
CA ARG A 104 13.60 15.00 -9.89
C ARG A 104 15.02 15.16 -9.37
N LYS A 105 15.24 16.07 -8.42
CA LYS A 105 16.50 16.20 -7.70
C LYS A 105 16.65 15.12 -6.63
N THR A 106 15.58 14.45 -6.22
CA THR A 106 15.65 13.46 -5.14
C THR A 106 16.41 12.23 -5.59
N THR A 107 17.32 11.76 -4.72
CA THR A 107 17.97 10.45 -4.82
C THR A 107 17.99 9.81 -3.44
N MET A 108 18.09 8.49 -3.38
CA MET A 108 18.17 7.78 -2.11
C MET A 108 19.38 8.24 -1.27
N ALA A 109 20.49 8.61 -1.91
CA ALA A 109 21.66 9.19 -1.22
C ALA A 109 21.33 10.52 -0.52
N ARG A 110 20.52 11.38 -1.15
CA ARG A 110 20.08 12.66 -0.54
C ARG A 110 19.14 12.42 0.64
N ILE A 111 18.18 11.52 0.49
CA ILE A 111 17.27 11.12 1.58
C ILE A 111 18.08 10.61 2.78
N LEU A 112 19.09 9.78 2.56
CA LEU A 112 19.97 9.32 3.63
C LEU A 112 20.77 10.46 4.28
N CYS A 113 21.42 11.31 3.48
CA CYS A 113 22.18 12.47 3.99
C CYS A 113 21.32 13.47 4.79
N ASN A 114 20.04 13.63 4.43
CA ASN A 114 19.11 14.55 5.07
C ASN A 114 18.51 14.01 6.38
N ASN A 115 18.38 12.68 6.52
CA ASN A 115 17.64 12.05 7.61
C ASN A 115 18.50 11.20 8.56
N VAL A 116 19.80 11.04 8.26
CA VAL A 116 20.77 10.34 9.10
C VAL A 116 21.87 11.30 9.53
N GLU A 117 21.89 11.63 10.83
CA GLU A 117 22.76 12.65 11.40
C GLU A 117 24.26 12.31 11.30
N HIS A 118 24.61 11.02 11.29
CA HIS A 118 26.00 10.53 11.32
C HIS A 118 26.58 10.13 9.95
N PHE A 119 25.89 10.43 8.85
CA PHE A 119 26.48 10.28 7.51
C PHE A 119 27.17 11.57 7.08
N ASP A 120 28.49 11.59 7.22
CA ASP A 120 29.33 12.69 6.76
C ASP A 120 29.68 12.55 5.26
N MET A 121 29.92 11.32 4.81
CA MET A 121 30.23 11.01 3.41
C MET A 121 29.41 9.82 2.92
N LEU A 122 28.90 9.93 1.70
CA LEU A 122 28.10 8.89 1.05
C LEU A 122 28.34 8.89 -0.46
N GLN A 123 28.33 7.72 -1.09
CA GLN A 123 28.40 7.63 -2.54
C GLN A 123 27.09 8.10 -3.18
N PRO A 124 27.12 8.88 -4.27
CA PRO A 124 25.91 9.38 -4.91
C PRO A 124 24.97 8.30 -5.43
N ARG A 125 25.51 7.20 -5.97
CA ARG A 125 24.72 6.06 -6.48
C ARG A 125 24.73 4.94 -5.44
N ILE A 126 23.87 5.05 -4.44
CA ILE A 126 23.87 4.18 -3.25
C ILE A 126 23.56 2.71 -3.58
N PHE A 127 22.85 2.45 -4.68
CA PHE A 127 22.55 1.10 -5.16
C PHE A 127 23.75 0.39 -5.79
N GLU A 128 24.78 1.15 -6.17
CA GLU A 128 26.03 0.65 -6.70
C GLU A 128 27.10 0.64 -5.59
N LEU A 129 28.09 -0.25 -5.73
CA LEU A 129 29.26 -0.23 -4.87
C LEU A 129 30.04 1.08 -5.08
N GLU A 130 30.65 1.56 -4.00
CA GLU A 130 31.57 2.69 -4.08
C GLU A 130 32.81 2.34 -4.90
N ASN A 131 33.39 3.35 -5.56
CA ASN A 131 34.66 3.21 -6.27
C ASN A 131 35.39 4.55 -6.36
N ASN A 132 36.69 4.51 -6.69
CA ASN A 132 37.53 5.71 -6.73
C ASN A 132 37.41 6.54 -8.02
N TYR A 133 36.45 6.26 -8.89
CA TYR A 133 36.32 6.89 -10.20
C TYR A 133 35.03 7.67 -10.35
N ASP A 134 33.89 6.98 -10.40
CA ASP A 134 32.61 7.57 -10.75
C ASP A 134 31.57 7.47 -9.63
N ASN A 135 31.81 6.70 -8.56
CA ASN A 135 30.92 6.55 -7.41
C ASN A 135 31.69 6.70 -6.07
N TYR A 136 32.59 7.66 -6.00
CA TYR A 136 33.36 7.90 -4.78
C TYR A 136 32.48 8.61 -3.72
N PRO A 137 32.66 8.29 -2.42
CA PRO A 137 31.93 8.98 -1.36
C PRO A 137 32.21 10.49 -1.37
N ILE A 138 31.14 11.29 -1.33
CA ILE A 138 31.20 12.75 -1.26
C ILE A 138 30.58 13.26 0.03
N ASN A 139 30.99 14.45 0.46
CA ASN A 139 30.47 15.07 1.67
C ASN A 139 28.98 15.39 1.53
N CYS A 140 28.16 14.94 2.48
CA CYS A 140 26.73 15.22 2.47
C CYS A 140 26.44 16.73 2.43
N ASN A 141 27.22 17.57 3.12
CA ASN A 141 26.98 19.01 3.25
C ASN A 141 27.21 19.82 1.96
N GLU A 142 28.03 19.36 1.04
CA GLU A 142 28.45 20.18 -0.11
C GLU A 142 27.61 19.95 -1.36
N THR A 143 27.03 18.75 -1.53
CA THR A 143 26.38 18.37 -2.81
C THR A 143 25.11 17.51 -2.66
N LEU A 144 24.99 16.73 -1.58
CA LEU A 144 23.86 15.83 -1.36
C LEU A 144 22.78 16.44 -0.43
N ARG A 145 23.11 17.43 0.40
CA ARG A 145 22.14 18.21 1.19
C ARG A 145 21.60 19.43 0.46
N LEU A 146 21.84 19.56 -0.86
CA LEU A 146 21.14 20.53 -1.70
C LEU A 146 19.66 20.15 -1.70
N ASP A 147 18.94 20.77 -0.77
CA ASP A 147 17.58 20.43 -0.45
C ASP A 147 16.61 20.84 -1.56
N MET A 148 15.48 20.15 -1.61
CA MET A 148 14.36 20.49 -2.47
C MET A 148 13.92 21.93 -2.17
N ASP A 149 13.76 22.78 -3.19
CA ASP A 149 13.27 24.14 -2.99
C ASP A 149 11.76 24.13 -2.72
N LEU A 150 11.38 23.98 -1.45
CA LEU A 150 9.98 23.94 -1.04
C LEU A 150 9.24 25.28 -1.23
N ASN A 151 9.92 26.36 -1.66
CA ASN A 151 9.22 27.57 -2.13
C ASN A 151 8.39 27.29 -3.39
N LYS A 152 8.64 26.19 -4.11
CA LYS A 152 7.81 25.75 -5.25
C LYS A 152 6.45 25.19 -4.81
N TRP A 153 6.27 24.90 -3.53
CA TRP A 153 5.00 24.55 -2.89
C TRP A 153 4.47 25.72 -2.05
N HIS A 154 4.73 26.94 -2.53
CA HIS A 154 4.12 28.15 -1.99
C HIS A 154 2.90 28.51 -2.83
N ASP A 155 1.76 28.72 -2.18
CA ASP A 155 0.64 29.38 -2.83
C ASP A 155 1.04 30.85 -3.03
N GLU A 156 1.43 31.25 -4.25
CA GLU A 156 1.18 32.64 -4.63
C GLU A 156 -0.33 32.81 -4.63
N LEU A 157 -0.88 33.51 -3.65
CA LEU A 157 -2.28 33.92 -3.70
C LEU A 157 -2.41 34.97 -4.84
N PRO A 158 -3.09 34.70 -5.97
CA PRO A 158 -4.11 35.65 -6.34
C PRO A 158 -5.19 35.51 -5.27
N LYS A 159 -5.43 36.58 -4.51
CA LYS A 159 -6.74 36.75 -3.89
C LYS A 159 -7.75 36.64 -5.04
N LEU A 160 -8.42 35.51 -5.17
CA LEU A 160 -9.60 35.43 -6.00
C LEU A 160 -10.73 36.14 -5.25
N ASN A 161 -10.76 37.47 -5.36
CA ASN A 161 -12.02 38.18 -5.33
C ASN A 161 -12.75 37.77 -6.61
N VAL A 162 -13.63 36.79 -6.50
CA VAL A 162 -14.68 36.65 -7.51
C VAL A 162 -15.61 37.84 -7.28
N PRO A 163 -15.80 38.74 -8.26
CA PRO A 163 -16.93 39.64 -8.24
C PRO A 163 -18.16 38.76 -8.51
N LEU A 164 -18.79 38.29 -7.43
CA LEU A 164 -20.18 37.91 -7.48
C LEU A 164 -20.94 39.18 -7.84
N THR A 165 -21.32 39.33 -9.10
CA THR A 165 -22.31 40.33 -9.45
C THR A 165 -23.64 39.89 -8.88
N GLU A 166 -24.31 40.82 -8.21
CA GLU A 166 -25.62 40.67 -7.57
C GLU A 166 -26.63 39.90 -8.45
N ALA A 167 -26.58 40.10 -9.77
CA ALA A 167 -27.42 39.42 -10.76
C ALA A 167 -27.30 37.88 -10.79
N ALA A 168 -26.11 37.32 -10.57
CA ALA A 168 -25.88 35.87 -10.60
C ALA A 168 -26.34 35.19 -9.29
N ILE A 169 -26.36 35.94 -8.19
CA ILE A 169 -26.90 35.52 -6.90
C ILE A 169 -28.43 35.60 -6.90
N GLU A 170 -29.01 36.64 -7.52
CA GLU A 170 -30.46 36.87 -7.59
C GLU A 170 -31.19 35.76 -8.37
N GLU A 171 -30.64 35.30 -9.49
CA GLU A 171 -31.24 34.24 -10.32
C GLU A 171 -31.32 32.89 -9.58
N ALA A 172 -30.28 32.53 -8.85
CA ALA A 172 -30.22 31.27 -8.09
C ALA A 172 -31.15 31.28 -6.85
N ILE A 173 -31.35 32.45 -6.23
CA ILE A 173 -32.26 32.63 -5.09
C ILE A 173 -33.73 32.52 -5.54
N GLU A 174 -34.06 33.01 -6.73
CA GLU A 174 -35.44 33.06 -7.22
C GLU A 174 -36.02 31.65 -7.47
N ILE A 175 -35.20 30.74 -8.01
CA ILE A 175 -35.56 29.33 -8.24
C ILE A 175 -35.87 28.62 -6.92
N ALA A 176 -35.01 28.78 -5.91
CA ALA A 176 -35.15 28.14 -4.61
C ALA A 176 -36.38 28.65 -3.82
N MET A 177 -36.74 29.94 -3.97
CA MET A 177 -37.91 30.52 -3.31
C MET A 177 -39.24 29.99 -3.87
N GLN A 178 -39.29 29.63 -5.16
CA GLN A 178 -40.52 29.10 -5.77
C GLN A 178 -40.89 27.70 -5.24
N GLU A 179 -39.91 26.83 -5.03
CA GLU A 179 -40.14 25.47 -4.52
C GLU A 179 -40.62 25.45 -3.06
N ILE A 180 -40.01 26.28 -2.20
CA ILE A 180 -40.39 26.41 -0.79
C ILE A 180 -41.83 26.94 -0.64
N LYS A 181 -42.25 27.84 -1.54
CA LYS A 181 -43.60 28.41 -1.56
C LYS A 181 -44.66 27.35 -1.89
N GLN A 182 -44.36 26.41 -2.78
CA GLN A 182 -45.29 25.33 -3.12
C GLN A 182 -45.46 24.32 -1.98
N ARG A 183 -44.37 23.95 -1.30
CA ARG A 183 -44.39 22.99 -0.18
C ARG A 183 -45.24 23.48 0.99
N ARG A 184 -45.08 24.74 1.41
CA ARG A 184 -45.86 25.35 2.50
C ARG A 184 -47.35 25.48 2.18
N LYS A 185 -47.71 25.62 0.90
CA LYS A 185 -49.11 25.70 0.46
C LYS A 185 -49.84 24.36 0.64
N ARG A 186 -49.18 23.24 0.35
CA ARG A 186 -49.71 21.88 0.56
C ARG A 186 -49.89 21.56 2.05
N GLU A 187 -48.90 21.88 2.87
CA GLU A 187 -48.90 21.57 4.30
C GLU A 187 -50.05 22.29 5.06
N ARG A 188 -50.32 23.56 4.70
CA ARG A 188 -51.47 24.31 5.24
C ARG A 188 -52.82 23.69 4.87
N GLN A 189 -52.94 23.07 3.70
CA GLN A 189 -54.18 22.41 3.27
C GLN A 189 -54.42 21.11 4.05
N ILE A 190 -53.37 20.35 4.35
CA ILE A 190 -53.45 19.10 5.11
C ILE A 190 -53.82 19.36 6.58
N ILE A 191 -53.17 20.34 7.22
CA ILE A 191 -53.46 20.70 8.62
C ILE A 191 -54.93 21.11 8.81
N ARG A 192 -55.46 21.92 7.88
CA ARG A 192 -56.87 22.35 7.92
C ARG A 192 -57.87 21.20 7.76
N LYS A 193 -57.48 20.12 7.09
CA LYS A 193 -58.37 18.99 6.79
C LYS A 193 -58.36 17.92 7.89
N ASN A 194 -57.22 17.73 8.56
CA ASN A 194 -56.97 16.53 9.38
C ASN A 194 -56.70 16.81 10.87
N GLN A 195 -56.53 18.07 11.29
CA GLN A 195 -56.23 18.39 12.69
C GLN A 195 -57.48 18.88 13.44
N SER A 196 -57.81 18.23 14.56
CA SER A 196 -58.91 18.61 15.45
C SER A 196 -58.55 19.80 16.35
N PHE A 197 -59.57 20.54 16.80
CA PHE A 197 -59.39 21.70 17.68
C PHE A 197 -59.09 21.26 19.12
N PHE A 198 -57.99 21.75 19.67
CA PHE A 198 -57.63 21.52 21.08
C PHE A 198 -58.53 22.32 22.04
N LYS A 199 -58.89 21.72 23.19
CA LYS A 199 -59.74 22.36 24.20
C LYS A 199 -58.91 22.96 25.34
N SER A 200 -59.46 23.93 26.06
CA SER A 200 -58.78 24.56 27.19
C SER A 200 -58.58 23.53 28.32
N GLY A 201 -57.35 23.42 28.83
CA GLY A 201 -56.96 22.40 29.80
C GLY A 201 -56.32 21.14 29.19
N ASP A 202 -56.30 20.99 27.85
CA ASP A 202 -55.60 19.87 27.21
C ASP A 202 -54.10 19.91 27.56
N PRO A 203 -53.51 18.80 28.06
CA PRO A 203 -52.10 18.76 28.42
C PRO A 203 -51.20 19.11 27.25
N LEU A 204 -51.55 18.62 26.04
CA LEU A 204 -50.77 18.86 24.82
C LEU A 204 -50.84 20.32 24.35
N LEU A 205 -52.00 20.97 24.49
CA LEU A 205 -52.17 22.38 24.18
C LEU A 205 -51.39 23.27 25.17
N SER A 206 -51.42 22.90 26.44
CA SER A 206 -50.75 23.63 27.53
C SER A 206 -49.24 23.53 27.39
N TYR A 207 -48.72 22.33 27.11
CA TYR A 207 -47.31 22.11 26.79
C TYR A 207 -46.87 22.84 25.51
N GLY A 208 -47.66 22.77 24.42
CA GLY A 208 -47.34 23.44 23.16
C GLY A 208 -47.34 24.97 23.24
N LYS A 209 -48.16 25.56 24.12
CA LYS A 209 -48.13 27.01 24.41
C LYS A 209 -46.97 27.41 25.31
N MET A 210 -46.62 26.57 26.29
CA MET A 210 -45.50 26.80 27.20
C MET A 210 -44.14 26.70 26.48
N MET A 211 -44.00 25.76 25.54
CA MET A 211 -42.80 25.55 24.74
C MET A 211 -42.79 26.38 23.43
N ARG A 212 -43.57 27.46 23.36
CA ARG A 212 -43.66 28.29 22.16
C ARG A 212 -42.33 28.99 21.87
N ALA A 213 -41.76 28.72 20.70
CA ALA A 213 -40.54 29.37 20.24
C ALA A 213 -40.74 30.89 20.01
N LYS A 214 -39.69 31.68 20.28
CA LYS A 214 -39.63 33.13 19.97
C LYS A 214 -39.63 33.35 18.46
N HIS A 215 -40.06 34.54 17.99
CA HIS A 215 -40.18 34.80 16.55
C HIS A 215 -38.84 34.70 15.82
N GLU A 216 -37.76 35.11 16.49
CA GLU A 216 -36.38 35.05 16.06
C GLU A 216 -35.90 33.58 15.99
N ALA A 217 -36.31 32.73 16.94
CA ALA A 217 -36.03 31.30 16.91
C ALA A 217 -36.80 30.58 15.79
N ILE A 218 -38.02 31.04 15.45
CA ILE A 218 -38.77 30.55 14.28
C ILE A 218 -38.13 31.03 12.98
N ALA A 219 -37.58 32.25 12.94
CA ALA A 219 -36.87 32.78 11.77
C ALA A 219 -35.55 32.00 11.54
N ILE A 220 -34.79 31.75 12.59
CA ILE A 220 -33.59 30.90 12.56
C ILE A 220 -33.99 29.48 12.16
N ALA A 221 -35.03 28.88 12.75
CA ALA A 221 -35.49 27.53 12.40
C ALA A 221 -35.95 27.42 10.94
N ARG A 222 -36.51 28.49 10.34
CA ARG A 222 -36.88 28.51 8.91
C ARG A 222 -35.66 28.53 8.00
N VAL A 223 -34.59 29.20 8.41
CA VAL A 223 -33.29 29.21 7.74
C VAL A 223 -32.60 27.85 7.94
N SER A 224 -32.64 27.30 9.15
CA SER A 224 -32.14 25.96 9.47
C SER A 224 -32.90 24.84 8.77
N ASP A 225 -34.20 25.00 8.47
CA ASP A 225 -34.97 24.00 7.71
C ASP A 225 -34.54 23.96 6.24
N VAL A 226 -34.12 25.11 5.66
CA VAL A 226 -33.48 25.16 4.34
C VAL A 226 -32.14 24.43 4.39
N PHE A 227 -31.31 24.71 5.39
CA PHE A 227 -30.03 24.01 5.57
C PHE A 227 -30.21 22.52 5.88
N LEU A 228 -31.23 22.12 6.64
CA LEU A 228 -31.52 20.72 6.99
C LEU A 228 -32.00 19.91 5.77
N GLN A 229 -32.74 20.51 4.83
CA GLN A 229 -33.09 19.84 3.58
C GLN A 229 -31.88 19.66 2.67
N VAL A 230 -30.97 20.64 2.66
CA VAL A 230 -29.65 20.53 2.00
C VAL A 230 -28.86 19.37 2.61
N THR A 231 -28.80 19.27 3.95
CA THR A 231 -28.12 18.16 4.65
C THR A 231 -28.80 16.79 4.45
N LYS A 232 -30.13 16.73 4.42
CA LYS A 232 -30.89 15.46 4.23
C LYS A 232 -30.75 14.89 2.83
N ASN A 233 -30.59 15.73 1.81
CA ASN A 233 -30.28 15.28 0.46
C ASN A 233 -28.85 14.70 0.38
N ILE A 234 -27.94 15.18 1.23
CA ILE A 234 -26.53 14.74 1.28
C ILE A 234 -26.36 13.45 2.13
N MET A 235 -27.23 13.18 3.11
CA MET A 235 -27.04 12.06 4.06
C MET A 235 -27.94 10.82 3.88
N SER A 236 -28.80 10.74 2.85
CA SER A 236 -29.85 9.68 2.80
C SER A 236 -29.49 8.33 2.16
N LYS A 237 -28.23 8.03 1.88
CA LYS A 237 -27.75 6.65 1.69
C LYS A 237 -26.37 6.60 2.33
N PHE A 238 -26.12 5.96 3.45
CA PHE A 238 -26.63 4.69 3.96
C PHE A 238 -26.13 4.60 5.42
N ILE A 239 -26.43 3.50 6.11
CA ILE A 239 -25.85 3.08 7.40
C ILE A 239 -26.69 3.44 8.63
N SER A 240 -27.45 2.43 9.08
CA SER A 240 -27.58 2.19 10.51
C SER A 240 -27.50 0.69 10.81
N ARG A 241 -26.45 0.33 11.57
CA ARG A 241 -26.29 -0.77 12.54
C ARG A 241 -25.83 -2.14 12.01
N ILE A 242 -24.64 -2.57 12.46
CA ILE A 242 -24.43 -3.58 13.53
C ILE A 242 -22.93 -3.58 13.93
N GLU A 243 -22.64 -3.16 15.17
CA GLU A 243 -21.42 -3.53 15.91
C GLU A 243 -21.78 -4.81 16.67
N PRO A 244 -21.00 -5.90 16.56
CA PRO A 244 -20.03 -6.17 17.61
C PRO A 244 -18.85 -7.12 17.24
N PHE A 245 -18.04 -6.81 16.22
CA PHE A 245 -16.80 -7.59 15.91
C PHE A 245 -15.57 -6.74 15.57
N LEU A 246 -15.57 -5.44 15.92
CA LEU A 246 -14.47 -4.54 15.63
C LEU A 246 -14.04 -3.93 16.96
N GLY A 247 -12.78 -4.14 17.36
CA GLY A 247 -12.17 -3.54 18.56
C GLY A 247 -12.39 -2.02 18.65
N PRO A 248 -12.11 -1.39 19.80
CA PRO A 248 -12.76 -0.16 20.22
C PRO A 248 -12.69 0.98 19.16
N GLY A 249 -13.81 1.22 18.46
CA GLY A 249 -14.14 2.49 17.80
C GLY A 249 -14.01 2.62 16.27
N GLY A 250 -13.70 1.53 15.54
CA GLY A 250 -13.57 1.55 14.07
C GLY A 250 -14.60 0.65 13.37
N SER A 251 -15.18 1.10 12.24
CA SER A 251 -15.96 0.24 11.33
C SER A 251 -15.33 0.19 9.93
N VAL A 252 -15.54 -0.88 9.16
CA VAL A 252 -15.07 -1.00 7.77
C VAL A 252 -15.49 0.20 6.94
N GLU A 253 -16.71 0.71 7.16
CA GLU A 253 -17.26 1.88 6.48
C GLU A 253 -16.56 3.19 6.87
N LYS A 254 -15.91 3.25 8.06
CA LYS A 254 -15.16 4.41 8.56
C LYS A 254 -13.69 4.37 8.13
N CYS A 255 -13.10 3.18 8.00
CA CYS A 255 -11.68 2.99 7.66
C CYS A 255 -11.43 2.82 6.15
N LEU A 256 -12.42 2.32 5.40
CA LEU A 256 -12.38 2.12 3.95
C LEU A 256 -13.50 2.91 3.26
N LEU A 257 -13.35 4.24 3.24
CA LEU A 257 -14.33 5.14 2.63
C LEU A 257 -14.45 4.88 1.13
N LYS A 258 -15.60 4.34 0.68
CA LYS A 258 -15.92 4.06 -0.73
C LYS A 258 -16.94 5.07 -1.27
N ASN A 259 -16.64 6.36 -1.11
CA ASN A 259 -17.54 7.43 -1.52
C ASN A 259 -17.74 7.44 -3.03
N LEU A 260 -18.99 7.59 -3.47
CA LEU A 260 -19.38 7.80 -4.86
C LEU A 260 -20.35 8.99 -4.94
N PRO A 261 -20.29 9.80 -6.02
CA PRO A 261 -19.37 9.71 -7.15
C PRO A 261 -17.91 10.01 -6.73
N CYS A 262 -16.95 9.54 -7.52
CA CYS A 262 -15.54 9.87 -7.31
C CYS A 262 -15.30 11.36 -7.52
N ASP A 263 -14.52 11.97 -6.62
CA ASP A 263 -14.04 13.34 -6.78
C ASP A 263 -12.88 13.37 -7.78
N ASP A 264 -13.10 13.98 -8.95
CA ASP A 264 -12.10 14.16 -10.00
C ASP A 264 -11.27 15.44 -9.84
N SER A 265 -11.66 16.30 -8.89
CA SER A 265 -11.03 17.60 -8.62
C SER A 265 -9.99 17.57 -7.50
N THR A 266 -10.00 16.55 -6.64
CA THR A 266 -9.04 16.44 -5.54
C THR A 266 -7.61 16.09 -6.01
N PRO A 267 -6.59 16.82 -5.54
CA PRO A 267 -5.19 16.48 -5.81
C PRO A 267 -4.67 15.31 -4.97
N TYR A 268 -5.43 14.86 -3.97
CA TYR A 268 -4.96 13.89 -2.98
C TYR A 268 -5.56 12.51 -3.20
N ARG A 269 -4.70 11.48 -3.07
CA ARG A 269 -5.10 10.07 -3.07
C ARG A 269 -5.88 9.74 -1.80
N THR A 270 -6.88 8.86 -1.91
CA THR A 270 -7.43 8.20 -0.71
C THR A 270 -6.39 7.24 -0.10
N MET A 271 -6.54 6.85 1.16
CA MET A 271 -5.60 5.90 1.79
C MET A 271 -5.70 4.49 1.20
N SER A 272 -6.89 4.10 0.72
CA SER A 272 -7.15 2.76 0.18
C SER A 272 -6.93 2.62 -1.32
N GLY A 273 -6.53 3.70 -2.01
CA GLY A 273 -6.46 3.75 -3.48
C GLY A 273 -7.82 3.96 -4.18
N TRP A 274 -8.93 3.95 -3.42
CA TRP A 274 -10.28 4.15 -3.95
C TRP A 274 -10.38 5.40 -4.83
N CYS A 275 -11.10 5.26 -5.96
CA CYS A 275 -11.29 6.31 -6.96
C CYS A 275 -10.03 6.78 -7.69
N ASN A 276 -8.87 6.12 -7.56
CA ASN A 276 -7.74 6.43 -8.45
C ASN A 276 -8.15 6.26 -9.92
N ASN A 277 -8.74 5.10 -10.26
CA ASN A 277 -9.43 4.92 -11.54
C ASN A 277 -10.90 5.37 -11.45
N LEU A 278 -11.23 6.54 -12.03
CA LEU A 278 -12.56 7.13 -11.97
C LEU A 278 -13.68 6.26 -12.60
N ARG A 279 -13.34 5.42 -13.57
CA ARG A 279 -14.29 4.53 -14.24
C ARG A 279 -14.51 3.22 -13.48
N ASN A 280 -13.44 2.69 -12.88
CA ASN A 280 -13.44 1.47 -12.10
C ASN A 280 -12.79 1.73 -10.72
N PRO A 281 -13.51 2.35 -9.78
CA PRO A 281 -12.94 2.87 -8.52
C PRO A 281 -12.32 1.83 -7.58
N HIS A 282 -12.50 0.54 -7.89
CA HIS A 282 -12.03 -0.61 -7.12
C HIS A 282 -10.65 -1.14 -7.57
N PHE A 283 -10.09 -0.65 -8.68
CA PHE A 283 -8.83 -1.16 -9.22
C PHE A 283 -7.62 -0.76 -8.36
N ALA A 284 -6.73 -1.73 -8.12
CA ALA A 284 -5.49 -1.58 -7.34
C ALA A 284 -5.70 -1.04 -5.91
N ASN A 285 -6.89 -1.21 -5.36
CA ASN A 285 -7.19 -0.82 -3.99
C ASN A 285 -6.68 -1.85 -2.99
N ALA A 286 -6.46 -1.37 -1.77
CA ALA A 286 -6.31 -2.21 -0.59
C ALA A 286 -7.50 -3.18 -0.43
N PHE A 287 -7.21 -4.37 0.07
CA PHE A 287 -8.16 -5.46 0.29
C PHE A 287 -8.83 -5.96 -1.00
N GLY A 288 -8.16 -5.77 -2.15
CA GLY A 288 -8.56 -6.33 -3.44
C GLY A 288 -7.92 -7.69 -3.70
N PRO A 289 -8.51 -8.52 -4.58
CA PRO A 289 -7.85 -9.75 -5.02
C PRO A 289 -6.55 -9.45 -5.79
N LEU A 290 -5.56 -10.33 -5.67
CA LEU A 290 -4.41 -10.37 -6.58
C LEU A 290 -4.87 -10.67 -8.00
N ILE A 291 -4.08 -10.28 -9.00
CA ILE A 291 -4.44 -10.49 -10.39
C ILE A 291 -3.56 -11.57 -11.00
N HIS A 292 -4.20 -12.44 -11.77
CA HIS A 292 -3.59 -13.56 -12.46
C HIS A 292 -3.35 -13.16 -13.92
N LEU A 293 -2.09 -13.03 -14.34
CA LEU A 293 -1.76 -12.88 -15.77
C LEU A 293 -1.96 -14.18 -16.55
N LEU A 294 -1.76 -15.32 -15.87
CA LEU A 294 -2.00 -16.65 -16.39
C LEU A 294 -3.04 -17.37 -15.53
N PRO A 295 -3.90 -18.23 -16.11
CA PRO A 295 -4.79 -19.08 -15.34
C PRO A 295 -4.00 -19.87 -14.26
N PRO A 296 -4.50 -19.95 -13.02
CA PRO A 296 -3.78 -20.67 -11.97
C PRO A 296 -3.74 -22.17 -12.21
N ALA A 297 -2.67 -22.78 -11.73
CA ALA A 297 -2.39 -24.21 -11.83
C ALA A 297 -2.68 -24.91 -10.50
N TYR A 298 -3.97 -25.08 -10.17
CA TYR A 298 -4.43 -25.92 -9.06
C TYR A 298 -4.63 -27.38 -9.49
N ASP A 299 -4.43 -28.33 -8.59
CA ASP A 299 -4.54 -29.77 -8.90
C ASP A 299 -5.98 -30.17 -9.30
N ASP A 300 -6.98 -29.53 -8.71
CA ASP A 300 -8.41 -29.67 -9.03
C ASP A 300 -8.92 -28.56 -9.97
N GLY A 301 -8.03 -27.67 -10.41
CA GLY A 301 -8.36 -26.48 -11.19
C GLY A 301 -9.09 -25.37 -10.42
N ILE A 302 -9.28 -25.51 -9.10
CA ILE A 302 -10.07 -24.59 -8.28
C ILE A 302 -9.29 -24.11 -7.05
N ASP A 303 -8.94 -24.97 -6.11
CA ASP A 303 -8.40 -24.56 -4.80
C ASP A 303 -7.25 -25.45 -4.31
N THR A 304 -7.25 -26.73 -4.68
CA THR A 304 -6.28 -27.71 -4.17
C THR A 304 -4.87 -27.30 -4.61
N PRO A 305 -3.96 -26.97 -3.67
CA PRO A 305 -2.61 -26.55 -3.99
C PRO A 305 -1.90 -27.55 -4.88
N ARG A 306 -1.04 -27.05 -5.77
CA ARG A 306 -0.39 -27.89 -6.75
C ARG A 306 0.55 -28.90 -6.08
N SER A 307 0.23 -30.18 -6.23
CA SER A 307 1.04 -31.28 -5.69
C SER A 307 1.59 -32.18 -6.78
N LYS A 308 1.09 -32.09 -8.02
CA LYS A 308 1.49 -32.97 -9.13
C LYS A 308 2.22 -32.26 -10.25
N SER A 309 3.09 -33.02 -10.90
CA SER A 309 3.77 -32.65 -12.15
C SER A 309 2.82 -32.83 -13.34
N VAL A 310 3.26 -32.40 -14.52
CA VAL A 310 2.52 -32.62 -15.78
C VAL A 310 2.42 -34.10 -16.17
N THR A 311 3.23 -34.98 -15.57
CA THR A 311 3.18 -36.44 -15.77
C THR A 311 2.27 -37.13 -14.75
N GLY A 312 1.71 -36.39 -13.79
CA GLY A 312 0.88 -36.93 -12.70
C GLY A 312 1.65 -37.39 -11.46
N GLU A 313 2.98 -37.35 -11.50
CA GLU A 313 3.84 -37.69 -10.36
C GLU A 313 3.86 -36.58 -9.30
N LEU A 314 4.10 -36.94 -8.04
CA LEU A 314 4.20 -35.95 -6.97
C LEU A 314 5.40 -35.01 -7.18
N LEU A 315 5.16 -33.72 -6.96
CA LEU A 315 6.22 -32.72 -6.91
C LEU A 315 7.12 -32.97 -5.68
N PRO A 316 8.44 -32.74 -5.78
CA PRO A 316 9.32 -32.81 -4.63
C PRO A 316 8.91 -31.78 -3.58
N SER A 317 9.25 -32.01 -2.31
CA SER A 317 9.09 -31.00 -1.25
C SER A 317 9.81 -29.71 -1.65
N ALA A 318 9.22 -28.54 -1.38
CA ALA A 318 9.86 -27.26 -1.67
C ALA A 318 11.22 -27.13 -0.93
N ARG A 319 11.39 -27.78 0.22
CA ARG A 319 12.67 -27.89 0.93
C ARG A 319 13.75 -28.64 0.12
N VAL A 320 13.38 -29.68 -0.63
CA VAL A 320 14.32 -30.40 -1.49
C VAL A 320 14.82 -29.48 -2.62
N ILE A 321 13.92 -28.69 -3.21
CA ILE A 321 14.28 -27.71 -4.25
C ILE A 321 15.20 -26.63 -3.66
N SER A 322 14.86 -26.08 -2.50
CA SER A 322 15.69 -25.12 -1.77
C SER A 322 17.11 -25.64 -1.53
N ASN A 323 17.24 -26.87 -1.00
CA ASN A 323 18.54 -27.51 -0.78
C ASN A 323 19.35 -27.74 -2.06
N THR A 324 18.68 -27.99 -3.19
CA THR A 324 19.34 -28.35 -4.45
C THR A 324 19.76 -27.13 -5.27
N ILE A 325 18.94 -26.09 -5.29
CA ILE A 325 19.11 -24.93 -6.20
C ILE A 325 19.66 -23.70 -5.47
N HIS A 326 19.27 -23.49 -4.22
CA HIS A 326 19.55 -22.26 -3.46
C HIS A 326 20.62 -22.46 -2.38
N PHE A 327 21.59 -23.33 -2.62
CA PHE A 327 22.67 -23.58 -1.67
C PHE A 327 23.54 -22.34 -1.46
N ASP A 328 24.04 -22.20 -0.22
CA ASP A 328 24.84 -21.05 0.19
C ASP A 328 26.22 -21.07 -0.49
N LEU A 329 26.59 -19.93 -1.07
CA LEU A 329 27.92 -19.65 -1.57
C LEU A 329 28.34 -18.26 -1.11
N PRO A 330 29.59 -18.06 -0.66
CA PRO A 330 30.09 -16.77 -0.20
C PRO A 330 30.44 -15.85 -1.39
N ILE A 331 29.47 -15.55 -2.25
CA ILE A 331 29.63 -14.73 -3.45
C ILE A 331 29.06 -13.34 -3.18
N ASN A 332 29.94 -12.35 -3.12
CA ASN A 332 29.54 -10.95 -3.09
C ASN A 332 29.27 -10.44 -4.50
N HIS A 333 28.20 -9.65 -4.66
CA HIS A 333 27.93 -8.96 -5.93
C HIS A 333 29.04 -7.95 -6.20
N GLN A 334 29.58 -7.93 -7.42
CA GLN A 334 30.74 -7.10 -7.78
C GLN A 334 30.39 -5.67 -8.22
N LYS A 335 29.12 -5.25 -8.08
CA LYS A 335 28.63 -4.02 -8.70
C LYS A 335 27.56 -3.32 -7.87
N TYR A 336 26.64 -4.07 -7.27
CA TYR A 336 25.53 -3.51 -6.51
C TYR A 336 25.75 -3.68 -5.01
N SER A 337 25.33 -2.67 -4.24
CA SER A 337 25.38 -2.68 -2.78
C SER A 337 24.17 -3.44 -2.21
N GLY A 338 24.19 -3.72 -0.91
CA GLY A 338 23.03 -4.31 -0.21
C GLY A 338 21.76 -3.44 -0.25
N MET A 339 21.89 -2.15 -0.60
CA MET A 339 20.75 -1.25 -0.73
C MET A 339 19.79 -1.69 -1.86
N ILE A 340 20.27 -2.39 -2.88
CA ILE A 340 19.39 -2.91 -3.94
C ILE A 340 18.38 -3.94 -3.39
N MET A 341 18.84 -4.82 -2.51
CA MET A 341 17.96 -5.78 -1.83
C MET A 341 17.04 -5.05 -0.87
N GLN A 342 17.59 -4.13 -0.06
CA GLN A 342 16.83 -3.43 0.96
C GLN A 342 15.70 -2.55 0.38
N PHE A 343 15.98 -1.84 -0.71
CA PHE A 343 14.98 -1.05 -1.40
C PHE A 343 13.98 -1.93 -2.15
N GLY A 344 14.42 -3.05 -2.72
CA GLY A 344 13.51 -4.07 -3.27
C GLY A 344 12.51 -4.58 -2.24
N GLN A 345 12.95 -4.81 -1.00
CA GLN A 345 12.07 -5.24 0.09
C GLN A 345 11.05 -4.17 0.48
N ILE A 346 11.46 -2.92 0.71
CA ILE A 346 10.49 -1.86 1.07
C ILE A 346 9.55 -1.53 -0.10
N LEU A 347 10.00 -1.70 -1.35
CA LEU A 347 9.17 -1.56 -2.54
C LEU A 347 8.14 -2.70 -2.67
N ASP A 348 8.51 -3.94 -2.32
CA ASP A 348 7.55 -5.06 -2.21
C ASP A 348 6.49 -4.75 -1.15
N HIS A 349 6.92 -4.22 0.01
CA HIS A 349 6.04 -3.83 1.10
C HIS A 349 5.16 -2.60 0.82
N GLU A 350 5.39 -1.90 -0.29
CA GLU A 350 4.54 -0.80 -0.77
C GLU A 350 3.37 -1.29 -1.62
N VAL A 351 3.53 -2.43 -2.31
CA VAL A 351 2.57 -2.84 -3.35
C VAL A 351 1.86 -4.15 -3.06
N THR A 352 2.46 -5.03 -2.24
CA THR A 352 1.93 -6.38 -2.02
C THR A 352 2.07 -6.88 -0.58
N HIS A 353 0.95 -7.37 -0.06
CA HIS A 353 0.87 -8.14 1.18
C HIS A 353 -0.31 -9.10 1.10
N SER A 354 -0.03 -10.40 0.99
CA SER A 354 -1.06 -11.45 1.13
C SER A 354 -0.98 -12.06 2.53
N PRO A 355 -1.91 -11.69 3.44
CA PRO A 355 -1.94 -12.26 4.79
C PRO A 355 -2.25 -13.75 4.76
N ILE A 356 -2.07 -14.44 5.89
CA ILE A 356 -2.38 -15.86 6.04
C ILE A 356 -3.77 -16.08 6.66
N GLU A 357 -4.35 -17.25 6.41
CA GLU A 357 -5.58 -17.71 7.06
C GLU A 357 -5.38 -17.85 8.58
N ARG A 358 -6.45 -17.62 9.33
CA ARG A 358 -6.49 -17.70 10.80
C ARG A 358 -7.58 -18.66 11.25
N GLY A 359 -7.46 -19.17 12.46
CA GLY A 359 -8.52 -19.95 13.11
C GLY A 359 -9.72 -19.09 13.49
N PRO A 360 -10.78 -19.70 14.06
CA PRO A 360 -11.83 -18.96 14.74
C PRO A 360 -11.22 -17.96 15.75
N ASP A 361 -11.86 -16.80 15.91
CA ASP A 361 -11.41 -15.73 16.82
C ASP A 361 -10.00 -15.18 16.55
N ASP A 362 -9.53 -15.25 15.28
CA ASP A 362 -8.22 -14.76 14.82
C ASP A 362 -7.02 -15.54 15.41
N GLU A 363 -7.25 -16.78 15.85
CA GLU A 363 -6.19 -17.62 16.42
C GLU A 363 -5.12 -18.03 15.38
N ILE A 364 -3.86 -18.11 15.82
CA ILE A 364 -2.76 -18.60 15.00
C ILE A 364 -2.90 -20.12 14.81
N LEU A 365 -2.98 -20.58 13.55
CA LEU A 365 -3.03 -22.01 13.26
C LEU A 365 -1.66 -22.68 13.47
N ASN A 366 -1.59 -23.63 14.41
CA ASN A 366 -0.39 -24.41 14.66
C ASN A 366 -0.19 -25.53 13.63
N CYS A 367 0.21 -25.17 12.41
CA CYS A 367 0.42 -26.09 11.30
C CYS A 367 1.77 -26.84 11.35
N THR A 368 2.33 -27.11 12.54
CA THR A 368 3.66 -27.75 12.69
C THR A 368 3.65 -29.26 12.38
N ARG A 369 2.56 -29.95 12.72
CA ARG A 369 2.39 -31.38 12.41
C ARG A 369 2.14 -31.57 10.91
N CYS A 370 2.72 -32.63 10.34
CA CYS A 370 2.53 -32.95 8.92
C CYS A 370 1.08 -33.34 8.55
N ASP A 371 0.28 -33.80 9.51
CA ASP A 371 -1.13 -34.16 9.35
C ASP A 371 -2.10 -33.00 9.65
N SER A 372 -1.60 -31.79 9.96
CA SER A 372 -2.41 -30.65 10.41
C SER A 372 -3.48 -30.21 9.43
N HIS A 373 -3.31 -30.48 8.12
CA HIS A 373 -4.32 -30.21 7.10
C HIS A 373 -5.61 -31.03 7.28
N GLU A 374 -5.51 -32.23 7.88
CA GLU A 374 -6.64 -33.12 8.19
C GLU A 374 -7.08 -33.00 9.65
N THR A 375 -6.11 -32.82 10.57
CA THR A 375 -6.34 -32.91 12.01
C THR A 375 -6.63 -31.57 12.69
N LEU A 376 -6.17 -30.46 12.12
CA LEU A 376 -6.33 -29.12 12.68
C LEU A 376 -7.19 -28.22 11.79
N SER A 377 -6.78 -27.99 10.55
CA SER A 377 -7.46 -27.06 9.64
C SER A 377 -7.06 -27.34 8.21
N VAL A 378 -8.02 -27.29 7.29
CA VAL A 378 -7.80 -27.37 5.83
C VAL A 378 -6.90 -26.25 5.30
N HIS A 379 -6.67 -25.20 6.10
CA HIS A 379 -5.79 -24.09 5.79
C HIS A 379 -4.31 -24.37 6.13
N CYS A 380 -4.01 -25.50 6.76
CA CYS A 380 -2.62 -25.94 6.95
C CYS A 380 -2.09 -26.62 5.70
N MET A 381 -0.85 -26.30 5.30
CA MET A 381 -0.15 -26.97 4.18
C MET A 381 1.34 -27.19 4.52
N PRO A 382 1.63 -27.96 5.58
CA PRO A 382 2.98 -28.14 6.11
C PRO A 382 3.93 -28.77 5.09
N LEU A 383 5.22 -28.41 5.15
CA LEU A 383 6.24 -28.92 4.24
C LEU A 383 7.03 -30.06 4.88
N PRO A 384 6.98 -31.30 4.35
CA PRO A 384 7.76 -32.40 4.89
C PRO A 384 9.27 -32.17 4.72
N ILE A 385 10.01 -32.37 5.82
CA ILE A 385 11.47 -32.41 5.81
C ILE A 385 11.94 -33.73 5.16
N PRO A 386 12.87 -33.69 4.19
CA PRO A 386 13.42 -34.91 3.59
C PRO A 386 14.30 -35.69 4.58
N SER A 387 14.47 -37.00 4.35
CA SER A 387 15.27 -37.86 5.23
C SER A 387 16.77 -37.55 5.23
N ASN A 388 17.26 -36.90 4.17
CA ASN A 388 18.64 -36.48 3.99
C ASN A 388 18.80 -34.95 4.08
N ASP A 389 17.91 -34.25 4.80
CA ASP A 389 18.05 -32.81 4.98
C ASP A 389 19.37 -32.49 5.71
N PRO A 390 20.16 -31.52 5.22
CA PRO A 390 21.47 -31.21 5.81
C PRO A 390 21.38 -30.43 7.13
N PHE A 391 20.22 -29.86 7.47
CA PHE A 391 20.07 -28.95 8.60
C PHE A 391 18.92 -29.33 9.54
N PHE A 392 17.72 -29.54 9.01
CA PHE A 392 16.55 -29.87 9.82
C PHE A 392 16.49 -31.37 10.11
N PRO A 393 16.28 -31.78 11.38
CA PRO A 393 16.11 -33.20 11.68
C PRO A 393 14.80 -33.72 11.08
N THR A 394 14.82 -34.90 10.48
CA THR A 394 13.63 -35.50 9.85
C THR A 394 12.52 -35.83 10.84
N HIS A 395 12.86 -36.04 12.10
CA HIS A 395 11.91 -36.29 13.18
C HIS A 395 12.06 -35.23 14.28
N ASP A 396 10.99 -34.99 15.01
CA ASP A 396 11.02 -34.16 16.21
C ASP A 396 11.45 -34.93 17.46
N GLU A 397 11.42 -34.26 18.62
CA GLU A 397 11.83 -34.83 19.90
C GLU A 397 10.92 -35.98 20.36
N SER A 398 9.66 -36.02 19.91
CA SER A 398 8.74 -37.14 20.14
C SER A 398 8.91 -38.29 19.16
N GLY A 399 9.79 -38.15 18.16
CA GLY A 399 9.99 -39.15 17.11
C GLY A 399 8.93 -39.11 16.02
N GLU A 400 8.05 -38.10 16.00
CA GLU A 400 7.12 -37.87 14.89
C GLU A 400 7.84 -37.22 13.71
N ARG A 401 7.32 -37.41 12.50
CA ARG A 401 7.90 -36.82 11.30
C ARG A 401 7.79 -35.30 11.38
N ARG A 402 8.91 -34.61 11.16
CA ARG A 402 8.97 -33.15 11.17
C ARG A 402 8.51 -32.56 9.84
N CYS A 403 7.72 -31.50 9.94
CA CYS A 403 7.42 -30.59 8.83
C CYS A 403 7.82 -29.15 9.19
N LEU A 404 8.11 -28.33 8.19
CA LEU A 404 8.09 -26.88 8.36
C LEU A 404 6.63 -26.44 8.39
N PRO A 405 6.20 -25.67 9.39
CA PRO A 405 4.85 -25.15 9.45
C PRO A 405 4.57 -24.18 8.30
N PHE A 406 3.36 -24.25 7.77
CA PHE A 406 2.89 -23.36 6.74
C PHE A 406 1.37 -23.28 6.77
N THR A 407 0.87 -22.05 6.76
CA THR A 407 -0.55 -21.72 6.69
C THR A 407 -0.83 -21.07 5.35
N ARG A 408 -1.89 -21.50 4.68
CA ARG A 408 -2.32 -20.98 3.38
C ARG A 408 -2.66 -19.49 3.46
N SER A 409 -2.44 -18.76 2.38
CA SER A 409 -2.73 -17.34 2.27
C SER A 409 -4.24 -17.07 2.23
N LEU A 410 -4.67 -15.95 2.80
CA LEU A 410 -6.06 -15.56 3.00
C LEU A 410 -6.81 -15.41 1.67
N LEU A 411 -8.02 -15.97 1.63
CA LEU A 411 -8.94 -15.88 0.51
C LEU A 411 -9.39 -14.43 0.20
N GLY A 412 -9.18 -14.01 -1.05
CA GLY A 412 -9.66 -12.74 -1.61
C GLY A 412 -10.63 -12.91 -2.78
N GLN A 413 -11.11 -14.14 -3.05
CA GLN A 413 -11.99 -14.43 -4.18
C GLN A 413 -13.39 -13.80 -3.99
N LEU A 414 -13.79 -12.96 -4.95
CA LEU A 414 -15.07 -12.23 -4.89
C LEU A 414 -16.17 -12.80 -5.79
N ASN A 415 -15.84 -13.69 -6.73
CA ASN A 415 -16.75 -14.27 -7.72
C ASN A 415 -16.56 -15.79 -7.84
N LEU A 416 -17.51 -16.51 -8.45
CA LEU A 416 -17.34 -17.93 -8.78
C LEU A 416 -16.10 -18.14 -9.67
N GLY A 417 -15.29 -19.14 -9.34
CA GLY A 417 -14.03 -19.40 -10.03
C GLY A 417 -13.02 -20.11 -9.15
N TYR A 418 -11.76 -20.08 -9.57
CA TYR A 418 -10.62 -20.57 -8.82
C TYR A 418 -10.27 -19.66 -7.62
N ARG A 419 -9.59 -20.24 -6.63
CA ARG A 419 -9.02 -19.58 -5.47
C ARG A 419 -8.18 -18.40 -5.89
N ASN A 420 -8.39 -17.27 -5.22
CA ASN A 420 -7.55 -16.09 -5.36
C ASN A 420 -7.23 -15.52 -3.99
N GLN A 421 -6.02 -15.01 -3.81
CA GLN A 421 -5.57 -14.42 -2.55
C GLN A 421 -5.80 -12.92 -2.53
N ILE A 422 -5.96 -12.37 -1.33
CA ILE A 422 -6.12 -10.94 -1.13
C ILE A 422 -4.77 -10.23 -1.14
N ASN A 423 -4.75 -8.98 -1.60
CA ASN A 423 -3.73 -8.00 -1.26
C ASN A 423 -4.33 -7.01 -0.27
N GLN A 424 -3.77 -6.91 0.93
CA GLN A 424 -4.25 -5.95 1.94
C GLN A 424 -3.68 -4.53 1.75
N LEU A 425 -2.71 -4.35 0.85
CA LEU A 425 -2.15 -3.04 0.50
C LEU A 425 -2.76 -2.45 -0.76
N THR A 426 -2.63 -1.13 -0.93
CA THR A 426 -2.81 -0.53 -2.26
C THR A 426 -1.74 -1.09 -3.20
N ALA A 427 -2.05 -1.14 -4.49
CA ALA A 427 -1.06 -1.52 -5.49
C ALA A 427 -0.55 -0.26 -6.22
N TYR A 428 -0.54 0.91 -5.59
CA TYR A 428 0.06 2.11 -6.15
C TYR A 428 1.41 2.36 -5.47
N LEU A 429 2.29 3.15 -6.10
CA LEU A 429 3.44 3.72 -5.39
C LEU A 429 3.00 5.04 -4.76
N ASP A 430 2.33 4.97 -3.63
CA ASP A 430 1.67 6.10 -2.96
C ASP A 430 2.15 6.35 -1.52
N GLY A 431 3.18 5.62 -1.09
CA GLY A 431 3.75 5.65 0.24
C GLY A 431 2.91 4.90 1.27
N SER A 432 2.05 3.96 0.89
CA SER A 432 1.25 3.16 1.83
C SER A 432 2.10 2.42 2.86
N VAL A 433 3.34 2.05 2.52
CA VAL A 433 4.34 1.47 3.44
C VAL A 433 4.72 2.42 4.59
N ILE A 434 4.50 3.73 4.40
CA ILE A 434 4.73 4.81 5.38
C ILE A 434 3.43 5.23 6.05
N TYR A 435 2.34 5.35 5.27
CA TYR A 435 1.10 6.03 5.68
C TYR A 435 -0.06 5.10 6.03
N GLY A 436 0.06 3.80 5.78
CA GLY A 436 -1.02 2.83 5.89
C GLY A 436 -1.87 2.75 4.62
N SER A 437 -2.68 1.70 4.55
CA SER A 437 -3.61 1.42 3.44
C SER A 437 -5.08 1.72 3.80
N THR A 438 -5.31 2.24 5.02
CA THR A 438 -6.63 2.64 5.52
C THR A 438 -6.61 4.02 6.17
N GLU A 439 -7.78 4.64 6.24
CA GLU A 439 -7.96 5.91 6.97
C GLU A 439 -7.73 5.76 8.47
N CYS A 440 -7.82 4.55 9.01
CA CYS A 440 -7.64 4.30 10.44
C CYS A 440 -6.16 4.16 10.80
N GLU A 441 -5.40 3.36 10.05
CA GLU A 441 -3.93 3.29 10.17
C GLU A 441 -3.31 4.68 9.98
N ALA A 442 -3.71 5.40 8.93
CA ALA A 442 -3.20 6.74 8.67
C ALA A 442 -3.47 7.71 9.83
N LYS A 443 -4.60 7.57 10.54
CA LYS A 443 -4.91 8.40 11.72
C LYS A 443 -4.05 8.01 12.92
N GLU A 444 -3.83 6.71 13.15
CA GLU A 444 -2.99 6.24 14.25
C GLU A 444 -1.52 6.65 14.07
N LEU A 445 -1.04 6.68 12.83
CA LEU A 445 0.32 7.06 12.48
C LEU A 445 0.57 8.57 12.54
N ARG A 446 -0.47 9.40 12.60
CA ARG A 446 -0.35 10.87 12.58
C ARG A 446 -0.21 11.46 13.98
N ALA A 447 0.62 12.50 14.07
CA ALA A 447 0.72 13.32 15.27
C ALA A 447 -0.42 14.35 15.36
N PHE A 448 -1.05 14.69 14.23
CA PHE A 448 -2.03 15.79 14.09
C PHE A 448 -1.48 17.15 14.54
N VAL A 449 -0.17 17.35 14.39
CA VAL A 449 0.51 18.61 14.68
C VAL A 449 1.45 18.93 13.53
N GLY A 450 1.19 20.04 12.84
CA GLY A 450 2.03 20.53 11.73
C GLY A 450 2.11 19.57 10.54
N GLY A 451 1.08 18.75 10.35
CA GLY A 451 1.00 17.72 9.31
C GLY A 451 1.90 16.51 9.52
N ARG A 452 2.52 16.36 10.70
CA ARG A 452 3.58 15.36 10.96
C ARG A 452 3.05 13.98 11.31
N LEU A 453 3.87 12.96 11.10
CA LEU A 453 3.71 11.61 11.64
C LEU A 453 4.15 11.56 13.11
N ASN A 454 3.52 10.66 13.85
CA ASN A 454 3.87 10.34 15.23
C ASN A 454 5.23 9.64 15.27
N SER A 455 6.01 9.91 16.32
CA SER A 455 7.37 9.38 16.47
C SER A 455 7.69 9.13 17.94
N THR A 456 8.54 8.16 18.24
CA THR A 456 9.04 7.91 19.60
C THR A 456 10.47 8.42 19.74
N ASN A 457 10.75 9.06 20.87
CA ASN A 457 12.11 9.45 21.24
C ASN A 457 12.77 8.32 22.02
N LEU A 458 13.73 7.63 21.38
CA LEU A 458 14.51 6.54 21.97
C LEU A 458 15.86 7.00 22.56
N GLY A 459 16.01 8.31 22.80
CA GLY A 459 17.19 8.92 23.38
C GLY A 459 18.01 9.73 22.38
N VAL A 460 19.23 10.08 22.80
CA VAL A 460 20.07 11.08 22.11
C VAL A 460 20.41 10.68 20.66
N PHE A 461 20.58 9.38 20.39
CA PHE A 461 20.97 8.89 19.06
C PHE A 461 19.78 8.60 18.13
N ASN A 462 18.55 8.62 18.66
CA ASN A 462 17.35 8.35 17.88
C ASN A 462 16.13 9.05 18.52
N SER A 463 16.10 10.37 18.40
CA SER A 463 15.07 11.24 18.98
C SER A 463 13.76 11.25 18.18
N GLU A 464 13.80 10.80 16.93
CA GLU A 464 12.67 10.66 16.01
C GLU A 464 12.73 9.25 15.39
N ALA A 465 12.28 8.27 16.17
CA ALA A 465 12.10 6.89 15.76
C ALA A 465 10.64 6.63 15.35
N LEU A 466 10.40 5.53 14.63
CA LEU A 466 9.04 4.99 14.47
C LEU A 466 8.32 4.88 15.82
N PRO A 467 7.00 5.11 15.87
CA PRO A 467 6.21 4.90 17.07
C PRO A 467 6.30 3.43 17.51
N GLN A 468 6.21 3.18 18.81
CA GLN A 468 6.18 1.84 19.39
C GLN A 468 4.76 1.43 19.77
N GLY A 469 4.39 0.17 19.53
CA GLY A 469 3.04 -0.33 19.78
C GLY A 469 2.88 -1.83 19.49
N ASP A 470 1.62 -2.28 19.40
CA ASP A 470 1.23 -3.70 19.34
C ASP A 470 0.88 -4.19 17.92
N GLN A 471 1.19 -3.41 16.88
CA GLN A 471 0.95 -3.80 15.47
C GLN A 471 1.70 -5.09 15.12
N GLU A 472 2.98 -5.17 15.49
CA GLU A 472 3.77 -6.39 15.52
C GLU A 472 4.03 -6.73 16.99
N GLN A 473 4.02 -8.02 17.33
CA GLN A 473 4.12 -8.48 18.72
C GLN A 473 5.39 -9.30 18.98
N ASP A 474 6.10 -9.74 17.93
CA ASP A 474 7.25 -10.65 18.02
C ASP A 474 8.60 -9.99 17.68
N CYS A 475 8.89 -8.84 18.28
CA CYS A 475 10.22 -8.22 18.21
C CYS A 475 11.11 -8.65 19.38
N ARG A 476 12.37 -8.99 19.06
CA ARG A 476 13.40 -9.39 20.05
C ARG A 476 13.77 -8.33 21.08
N SER A 477 13.37 -7.08 20.87
CA SER A 477 13.62 -5.98 21.80
C SER A 477 12.61 -5.95 22.96
N SER A 478 11.50 -6.68 22.86
CA SER A 478 10.49 -6.81 23.90
C SER A 478 11.02 -7.58 25.13
N PRO A 479 10.63 -7.22 26.36
CA PRO A 479 9.71 -6.14 26.73
C PRO A 479 10.41 -4.78 26.90
N LYS A 480 11.74 -4.70 26.69
CA LYS A 480 12.51 -3.46 26.91
C LYS A 480 12.07 -2.33 25.97
N PHE A 481 11.80 -2.68 24.72
CA PHE A 481 11.29 -1.81 23.68
C PHE A 481 10.25 -2.59 22.89
N MET A 482 9.02 -2.06 22.81
CA MET A 482 7.97 -2.65 21.98
C MET A 482 8.32 -2.53 20.50
N CYS A 483 7.60 -3.28 19.68
CA CYS A 483 7.84 -3.32 18.24
C CYS A 483 7.41 -1.99 17.61
N PHE A 484 7.92 -1.70 16.43
CA PHE A 484 7.60 -0.46 15.75
C PHE A 484 6.27 -0.57 15.01
N VAL A 485 5.60 0.57 14.91
CA VAL A 485 4.35 0.76 14.17
C VAL A 485 4.65 1.63 12.95
N ALA A 486 4.18 1.18 11.79
CA ALA A 486 4.34 1.87 10.50
C ALA A 486 3.14 1.61 9.59
N GLY A 487 3.17 2.17 8.38
CA GLY A 487 2.14 1.91 7.36
C GLY A 487 2.02 0.44 6.93
N ASP A 488 3.12 -0.32 7.03
CA ASP A 488 3.13 -1.78 6.86
C ASP A 488 3.60 -2.47 8.16
N GLU A 489 2.90 -3.53 8.53
CA GLU A 489 3.12 -4.28 9.77
C GLU A 489 4.45 -5.06 9.80
N ARG A 490 5.04 -5.36 8.63
CA ARG A 490 6.29 -6.11 8.53
C ARG A 490 7.54 -5.22 8.73
N ASN A 491 7.36 -3.98 9.18
CA ASN A 491 8.42 -2.98 9.37
C ASN A 491 9.56 -3.44 10.33
N SER A 492 9.24 -4.35 11.26
CA SER A 492 10.17 -4.86 12.28
C SER A 492 10.80 -6.21 11.91
N HIS A 493 10.61 -6.69 10.68
CA HIS A 493 11.09 -7.99 10.21
C HIS A 493 12.63 -8.14 10.28
N GLN A 494 13.36 -7.06 9.99
CA GLN A 494 14.81 -6.99 10.18
C GLN A 494 15.29 -5.53 10.30
N PRO A 495 16.42 -5.26 10.99
CA PRO A 495 16.81 -3.89 11.39
C PRO A 495 17.04 -2.89 10.25
N ALA A 496 17.54 -3.35 9.10
CA ALA A 496 17.77 -2.49 7.93
C ALA A 496 16.44 -2.08 7.27
N LEU A 497 15.40 -2.94 7.28
CA LEU A 497 14.05 -2.57 6.84
C LEU A 497 13.45 -1.54 7.80
N THR A 498 13.53 -1.79 9.11
CA THR A 498 13.10 -0.84 10.14
C THR A 498 13.79 0.52 9.97
N SER A 499 15.08 0.51 9.63
CA SER A 499 15.84 1.72 9.36
C SER A 499 15.27 2.48 8.15
N MET A 500 14.91 1.79 7.06
CA MET A 500 14.27 2.42 5.89
C MET A 500 12.92 3.06 6.23
N HIS A 501 12.05 2.36 6.96
CA HIS A 501 10.79 2.95 7.44
C HIS A 501 11.05 4.21 8.28
N ASN A 502 12.02 4.16 9.19
CA ASN A 502 12.37 5.29 10.03
C ASN A 502 12.93 6.49 9.22
N ILE A 503 13.73 6.21 8.19
CA ILE A 503 14.27 7.24 7.29
C ILE A 503 13.15 7.97 6.55
N PHE A 504 12.16 7.25 6.03
CA PHE A 504 11.03 7.86 5.32
C PHE A 504 10.05 8.58 6.25
N LEU A 505 9.88 8.12 7.50
CA LEU A 505 9.17 8.88 8.53
C LEU A 505 9.85 10.23 8.80
N ARG A 506 11.18 10.22 8.96
CA ARG A 506 11.96 11.44 9.17
C ARG A 506 11.88 12.36 7.97
N GLU A 507 11.91 11.83 6.75
CA GLU A 507 11.77 12.64 5.55
C GLU A 507 10.42 13.35 5.51
N HIS A 508 9.34 12.64 5.80
CA HIS A 508 8.01 13.26 5.93
C HIS A 508 8.01 14.37 6.98
N ASN A 509 8.48 14.10 8.20
CA ASN A 509 8.49 15.11 9.27
C ASN A 509 9.42 16.29 8.96
N ARG A 510 10.49 16.08 8.19
CA ARG A 510 11.41 17.12 7.70
C ARG A 510 10.72 18.03 6.69
N ILE A 511 10.04 17.47 5.69
CA ILE A 511 9.30 18.23 4.68
C ILE A 511 8.10 18.95 5.33
N ALA A 512 7.33 18.27 6.18
CA ALA A 512 6.17 18.84 6.87
C ALA A 512 6.52 20.09 7.68
N ARG A 513 7.62 20.04 8.47
CA ARG A 513 8.13 21.21 9.21
C ARG A 513 8.44 22.39 8.28
N LYS A 514 9.06 22.12 7.14
CA LYS A 514 9.40 23.18 6.18
C LYS A 514 8.16 23.74 5.49
N LEU A 515 7.18 22.91 5.13
CA LEU A 515 5.92 23.38 4.58
C LEU A 515 5.13 24.21 5.58
N GLU A 516 5.11 23.82 6.86
CA GLU A 516 4.51 24.58 7.96
C GLU A 516 5.16 25.97 8.11
N GLU A 517 6.49 26.05 8.08
CA GLU A 517 7.24 27.31 8.13
C GLU A 517 6.94 28.22 6.92
N ARG A 518 6.80 27.63 5.72
CA ARG A 518 6.61 28.38 4.47
C ARG A 518 5.16 28.77 4.21
N ASN A 519 4.21 28.01 4.73
CA ASN A 519 2.78 28.23 4.52
C ASN A 519 2.03 28.31 5.87
N PRO A 520 2.20 29.39 6.65
CA PRO A 520 1.59 29.51 7.98
C PRO A 520 0.05 29.46 8.01
N SER A 521 -0.60 29.66 6.85
CA SER A 521 -2.06 29.59 6.71
C SER A 521 -2.57 28.18 6.43
N TRP A 522 -1.70 27.21 6.13
CA TRP A 522 -2.12 25.83 5.91
C TRP A 522 -2.45 25.16 7.25
N ASN A 523 -3.52 24.37 7.27
CA ASN A 523 -3.86 23.56 8.42
C ASN A 523 -3.09 22.22 8.41
N ASP A 524 -3.16 21.50 9.53
CA ASP A 524 -2.52 20.18 9.71
C ASP A 524 -2.81 19.22 8.55
N GLU A 525 -4.08 19.10 8.17
CA GLU A 525 -4.51 18.20 7.09
C GLU A 525 -3.86 18.55 5.75
N ARG A 526 -3.84 19.83 5.39
CA ARG A 526 -3.23 20.27 4.13
C ARG A 526 -1.72 20.01 4.12
N ILE A 527 -1.03 20.31 5.22
CA ILE A 527 0.42 20.04 5.33
C ILE A 527 0.68 18.54 5.23
N PHE A 528 -0.10 17.71 5.92
CA PHE A 528 0.02 16.25 5.86
C PHE A 528 -0.17 15.73 4.43
N GLN A 529 -1.24 16.15 3.74
CA GLN A 529 -1.55 15.66 2.39
C GLN A 529 -0.52 16.11 1.35
N GLU A 530 -0.08 17.38 1.40
CA GLU A 530 0.98 17.85 0.49
C GLU A 530 2.31 17.15 0.78
N THR A 531 2.67 16.96 2.05
CA THR A 531 3.88 16.22 2.43
C THR A 531 3.81 14.78 1.94
N ARG A 532 2.70 14.07 2.18
CA ARG A 532 2.46 12.71 1.69
C ARG A 532 2.59 12.63 0.17
N ARG A 533 2.02 13.60 -0.53
CA ARG A 533 2.08 13.67 -1.99
C ARG A 533 3.51 13.86 -2.50
N ILE A 534 4.31 14.71 -1.86
CA ILE A 534 5.73 14.92 -2.19
C ILE A 534 6.54 13.63 -1.92
N VAL A 535 6.44 13.07 -0.72
CA VAL A 535 7.21 11.87 -0.33
C VAL A 535 6.84 10.65 -1.19
N GLY A 536 5.56 10.47 -1.53
CA GLY A 536 5.14 9.44 -2.49
C GLY A 536 5.76 9.64 -3.87
N ALA A 537 5.88 10.88 -4.34
CA ALA A 537 6.56 11.21 -5.59
C ALA A 537 8.08 10.97 -5.52
N GLU A 538 8.71 11.28 -4.39
CA GLU A 538 10.13 10.96 -4.14
C GLU A 538 10.37 9.45 -4.18
N PHE A 539 9.54 8.67 -3.51
CA PHE A 539 9.63 7.21 -3.48
C PHE A 539 9.47 6.61 -4.88
N ALA A 540 8.44 7.03 -5.62
CA ALA A 540 8.22 6.61 -7.00
C ALA A 540 9.36 7.05 -7.93
N HIS A 541 9.91 8.26 -7.75
CA HIS A 541 11.03 8.75 -8.53
C HIS A 541 12.29 7.91 -8.29
N ILE A 542 12.66 7.62 -7.04
CA ILE A 542 13.80 6.75 -6.71
C ILE A 542 13.61 5.36 -7.33
N ALA A 543 12.41 4.79 -7.22
CA ALA A 543 12.11 3.48 -7.81
C ALA A 543 12.38 3.46 -9.32
N TYR A 544 11.86 4.43 -10.08
CA TYR A 544 11.98 4.41 -11.56
C TYR A 544 13.30 4.98 -12.08
N ASN A 545 13.92 5.92 -11.36
CA ASN A 545 15.11 6.63 -11.79
C ASN A 545 16.41 5.92 -11.37
N GLU A 546 16.43 5.30 -10.19
CA GLU A 546 17.64 4.69 -9.61
C GLU A 546 17.55 3.17 -9.53
N TYR A 547 16.43 2.62 -9.08
CA TYR A 547 16.31 1.17 -8.83
C TYR A 547 16.03 0.35 -10.10
N LEU A 548 14.94 0.65 -10.82
CA LEU A 548 14.51 -0.11 -12.01
C LEU A 548 15.55 -0.19 -13.13
N PRO A 549 16.34 0.86 -13.46
CA PRO A 549 17.37 0.75 -14.48
C PRO A 549 18.44 -0.30 -14.18
N LEU A 550 18.74 -0.53 -12.90
CA LEU A 550 19.73 -1.52 -12.46
C LEU A 550 19.20 -2.95 -12.53
N LEU A 551 17.88 -3.11 -12.36
CA LEU A 551 17.18 -4.39 -12.43
C LEU A 551 16.81 -4.78 -13.88
N LEU A 552 16.21 -3.86 -14.62
CA LEU A 552 15.64 -4.11 -15.95
C LEU A 552 16.63 -3.87 -17.09
N GLY A 553 17.62 -3.00 -16.86
CA GLY A 553 18.56 -2.55 -17.89
C GLY A 553 17.96 -1.52 -18.86
N LYS A 554 18.86 -0.80 -19.54
CA LYS A 554 18.49 0.37 -20.38
C LYS A 554 17.53 0.05 -21.53
N GLU A 555 17.67 -1.12 -22.13
CA GLU A 555 16.86 -1.54 -23.28
C GLU A 555 15.38 -1.64 -22.91
N LEU A 556 15.08 -2.34 -21.81
CA LEU A 556 13.71 -2.55 -21.36
C LEU A 556 13.12 -1.27 -20.74
N MET A 557 13.94 -0.49 -20.02
CA MET A 557 13.53 0.85 -19.57
C MET A 557 13.05 1.74 -20.73
N HIS A 558 13.75 1.72 -21.87
CA HIS A 558 13.36 2.47 -23.06
C HIS A 558 12.14 1.85 -23.77
N LYS A 559 12.15 0.53 -23.98
CA LYS A 559 11.07 -0.19 -24.69
C LYS A 559 9.71 -0.02 -24.01
N TYR A 560 9.70 -0.02 -22.68
CA TYR A 560 8.48 0.09 -21.88
C TYR A 560 8.23 1.50 -21.33
N ASP A 561 8.95 2.52 -21.81
CA ASP A 561 8.73 3.92 -21.46
C ASP A 561 8.79 4.21 -19.95
N LEU A 562 9.68 3.50 -19.27
CA LEU A 562 9.87 3.54 -17.81
C LEU A 562 10.84 4.63 -17.37
N ASN A 563 11.62 5.21 -18.29
CA ASN A 563 12.53 6.28 -17.94
C ASN A 563 11.74 7.49 -17.41
N THR A 564 12.24 8.08 -16.34
CA THR A 564 11.76 9.38 -15.85
C THR A 564 12.19 10.47 -16.82
N LEU A 565 11.37 11.51 -16.96
CA LEU A 565 11.72 12.63 -17.82
C LEU A 565 12.68 13.57 -17.08
N LYS A 566 13.48 14.33 -17.83
CA LYS A 566 14.32 15.39 -17.26
C LYS A 566 13.55 16.71 -17.12
N ILE A 567 12.63 16.98 -18.04
CA ILE A 567 11.85 18.23 -18.16
C ILE A 567 10.45 17.86 -18.69
N GLY A 568 9.43 18.65 -18.33
CA GLY A 568 8.07 18.48 -18.81
C GLY A 568 7.30 17.32 -18.16
N TYR A 569 6.17 16.96 -18.76
CA TYR A 569 5.20 16.00 -18.26
C TYR A 569 5.21 14.69 -19.04
N TYR A 570 4.84 13.60 -18.36
CA TYR A 570 4.63 12.32 -18.99
C TYR A 570 3.38 12.36 -19.88
N GLN A 571 3.54 12.03 -21.16
CA GLN A 571 2.49 12.10 -22.19
C GLN A 571 1.85 10.73 -22.48
N GLY A 572 2.12 9.71 -21.65
CA GLY A 572 1.45 8.42 -21.77
C GLY A 572 -0.05 8.57 -21.57
N LYS A 573 -0.84 7.89 -22.40
CA LYS A 573 -2.30 7.92 -22.25
C LYS A 573 -2.65 7.21 -20.94
N LEU A 574 -3.35 7.89 -20.03
CA LEU A 574 -4.08 7.24 -18.95
C LEU A 574 -4.93 6.13 -19.57
N LEU A 575 -4.55 4.89 -19.32
CA LEU A 575 -5.16 3.78 -20.03
C LEU A 575 -6.61 3.63 -19.57
N ASN A 576 -7.54 3.88 -20.50
CA ASN A 576 -8.97 3.61 -20.35
C ASN A 576 -9.30 2.11 -20.29
N SER A 577 -8.29 1.23 -20.28
CA SER A 577 -8.44 -0.21 -20.40
C SER A 577 -8.50 -0.88 -19.02
N SER A 578 -9.37 -1.89 -18.93
CA SER A 578 -9.50 -2.81 -17.79
C SER A 578 -8.22 -3.61 -17.48
N HIS A 579 -7.12 -3.39 -18.19
CA HIS A 579 -5.86 -4.10 -18.00
C HIS A 579 -4.82 -3.26 -17.25
N ALA A 580 -4.97 -1.94 -17.17
CA ALA A 580 -3.87 -1.05 -16.80
C ALA A 580 -3.76 -0.64 -15.32
N ALA A 581 -4.80 -0.82 -14.51
CA ALA A 581 -4.67 -0.75 -13.05
C ALA A 581 -4.72 -2.15 -12.43
N ASN A 582 -4.74 -3.17 -13.30
CA ASN A 582 -4.94 -4.57 -12.93
C ASN A 582 -3.62 -5.38 -12.90
N ILE A 583 -2.48 -4.79 -13.23
CA ILE A 583 -1.21 -5.54 -13.30
C ILE A 583 -0.35 -5.33 -12.06
N ILE A 584 -0.69 -4.40 -11.17
CA ILE A 584 0.23 -3.97 -10.11
C ILE A 584 0.31 -4.97 -8.94
N THR A 585 -0.64 -5.88 -8.81
CA THR A 585 -0.58 -7.01 -7.87
C THR A 585 -0.06 -8.25 -8.56
N LEU A 586 1.25 -8.27 -8.81
CA LEU A 586 1.87 -9.40 -9.50
C LEU A 586 2.61 -10.37 -8.61
N ARG A 587 2.22 -11.63 -8.79
CA ARG A 587 2.92 -12.83 -8.32
C ARG A 587 4.15 -13.16 -9.18
N ILE A 588 4.99 -12.16 -9.47
CA ILE A 588 6.25 -12.38 -10.21
C ILE A 588 7.37 -12.86 -9.27
N PHE A 589 7.26 -12.59 -7.98
CA PHE A 589 8.26 -13.00 -7.00
C PHE A 589 7.83 -14.30 -6.32
N ASN A 590 8.12 -15.44 -6.98
CA ASN A 590 8.42 -16.71 -6.30
C ASN A 590 9.36 -17.57 -7.14
#